data_AF-H2CD27-F1
#
_entry.id   AF-H2CD27-F1
#
_cell.length_a   1.000
_cell.length_b   1.000
_cell.length_c   1.000
_cell.angle_alpha   90.00
_cell.angle_beta   90.00
_cell.angle_gamma   90.00
#
_symmetry.space_group_name_H-M   'P 1'
#
loop_
_entity.id
_entity.type
_entity.pdbx_description
1 polymer ?
#
loop_
_entity_poly.entity_id
_entity_poly.type
_entity_poly.pdbx_seq_one_letter_code
_entity_poly.pdbx_strand_id
1 'polypeptide(L)'
;MALERESSLSDYEQEMLKRLEAKYSLPAEEESPFRGFPVLKARVIRGTHFLSYVNETQFRSLMSTFPDELVTTPLLFYSEKNRFQAICRSLMLDWSQELDRVAELLLESEQGTDHEMELQTFGLQVREDCYIYGYAGTPPIFASKDLFLSILQFVADSALEAKHVPSEFQKTCSRVLEHMRNLREIVKLESEKST
;
A
#
# COMPACT_ATOMS: atom_id res chain seq x y z
N MET A 1 -17.85 -38.72 42.90
CA MET A 1 -18.70 -37.70 42.25
C MET A 1 -17.92 -36.39 42.25
N ALA A 2 -17.29 -36.06 41.13
CA ALA A 2 -16.67 -34.75 40.92
C ALA A 2 -17.51 -34.02 39.85
N LEU A 3 -17.92 -32.80 40.18
CA LEU A 3 -18.78 -31.96 39.34
C LEU A 3 -18.00 -31.43 38.14
N GLU A 4 -18.36 -31.91 36.95
CA GLU A 4 -18.05 -31.26 35.68
C GLU A 4 -18.80 -29.92 35.64
N ARG A 5 -18.08 -28.80 35.73
CA ARG A 5 -18.62 -27.49 35.34
C ARG A 5 -18.26 -27.26 33.87
N GLU A 6 -19.05 -27.88 32.99
CA GLU A 6 -19.11 -27.45 31.59
C GLU A 6 -19.80 -26.06 31.57
N SER A 7 -18.98 -25.02 31.50
CA SER A 7 -19.42 -23.66 31.21
C SER A 7 -19.80 -23.57 29.73
N SER A 8 -21.01 -24.02 29.37
CA SER A 8 -21.55 -23.83 28.03
C SER A 8 -21.78 -22.33 27.79
N LEU A 9 -20.96 -21.73 26.93
CA LEU A 9 -21.14 -20.36 26.46
C LEU A 9 -22.55 -20.17 25.91
N SER A 10 -23.21 -19.08 26.26
CA SER A 10 -24.55 -18.76 25.75
C SER A 10 -24.53 -18.55 24.23
N ASP A 11 -25.67 -18.74 23.56
CA ASP A 11 -25.80 -18.58 22.11
C ASP A 11 -25.32 -17.19 21.62
N TYR A 12 -25.56 -16.15 22.42
CA TYR A 12 -25.10 -14.80 22.15
C TYR A 12 -23.58 -14.66 22.26
N GLU A 13 -22.97 -15.27 23.28
CA GLU A 13 -21.50 -15.28 23.45
C GLU A 13 -20.84 -16.07 22.32
N GLN A 14 -21.43 -17.19 21.88
CA GLN A 14 -20.96 -17.95 20.73
C GLN A 14 -21.05 -17.15 19.42
N GLU A 15 -22.11 -16.37 19.22
CA GLU A 15 -22.24 -15.53 18.02
C GLU A 15 -21.28 -14.34 18.05
N MET A 16 -21.07 -13.72 19.23
CA MET A 16 -20.04 -12.70 19.41
C MET A 16 -18.63 -13.26 19.18
N LEU A 17 -18.34 -14.46 19.70
CA LEU A 17 -17.10 -15.18 19.44
C LEU A 17 -16.93 -15.48 17.96
N LYS A 18 -17.94 -15.97 17.25
CA LYS A 18 -17.87 -16.19 15.80
C LYS A 18 -17.64 -14.90 15.01
N ARG A 19 -18.24 -13.77 15.43
CA ARG A 19 -17.99 -12.46 14.80
C ARG A 19 -16.57 -11.95 15.08
N LEU A 20 -16.06 -12.17 16.29
CA LEU A 20 -14.69 -11.83 16.66
C LEU A 20 -13.70 -12.75 15.92
N GLU A 21 -13.94 -14.05 15.90
CA GLU A 21 -13.17 -15.03 15.14
C GLU A 21 -13.21 -14.72 13.65
N ALA A 22 -14.33 -14.36 13.04
CA ALA A 22 -14.37 -13.92 11.64
C ALA A 22 -13.63 -12.58 11.41
N LYS A 23 -13.59 -11.72 12.43
CA LYS A 23 -12.88 -10.42 12.37
C LYS A 23 -11.37 -10.56 12.61
N TYR A 24 -10.94 -11.60 13.30
CA TYR A 24 -9.55 -11.87 13.70
C TYR A 24 -8.98 -13.18 13.11
N SER A 25 -9.76 -13.90 12.30
CA SER A 25 -9.29 -15.01 11.49
C SER A 25 -8.36 -14.40 10.47
N LEU A 26 -7.08 -14.40 10.81
CA LEU A 26 -6.02 -14.18 9.85
C LEU A 26 -6.22 -15.23 8.75
N PRO A 27 -6.47 -14.84 7.50
CA PRO A 27 -6.45 -15.81 6.42
C PRO A 27 -5.10 -16.52 6.48
N ALA A 28 -5.14 -17.85 6.45
CA ALA A 28 -3.98 -18.72 6.48
C ALA A 28 -2.93 -18.18 5.50
N GLU A 29 -1.68 -18.00 5.97
CA GLU A 29 -0.53 -17.44 5.24
C GLU A 29 -0.85 -17.19 3.76
N GLU A 30 -1.39 -16.00 3.44
CA GLU A 30 -1.79 -15.68 2.09
C GLU A 30 -0.53 -15.63 1.24
N GLU A 31 -0.17 -16.76 0.62
CA GLU A 31 0.81 -16.77 -0.46
C GLU A 31 0.39 -15.68 -1.45
N SER A 32 1.37 -14.89 -1.91
CA SER A 32 1.10 -13.78 -2.81
C SER A 32 0.20 -14.23 -3.97
N PRO A 33 -0.89 -13.50 -4.27
CA PRO A 33 -1.80 -13.89 -5.35
C PRO A 33 -1.11 -13.79 -6.72
N PHE A 34 0.12 -13.28 -6.77
CA PHE A 34 0.97 -13.18 -7.95
C PHE A 34 2.08 -14.24 -7.99
N ARG A 35 1.99 -15.34 -7.22
CA ARG A 35 3.03 -16.40 -7.18
C ARG A 35 3.41 -16.96 -8.57
N GLY A 36 2.49 -16.91 -9.54
CA GLY A 36 2.74 -17.32 -10.93
C GLY A 36 3.48 -16.30 -11.79
N PHE A 37 3.72 -15.08 -11.30
CA PHE A 37 4.41 -14.02 -12.03
C PHE A 37 5.89 -13.98 -11.64
N PRO A 38 6.79 -13.64 -12.58
CA PRO A 38 8.18 -13.37 -12.25
C PRO A 38 8.30 -12.19 -11.28
N VAL A 39 8.98 -12.42 -10.16
CA VAL A 39 9.35 -11.35 -9.22
C VAL A 39 10.36 -10.44 -9.92
N LEU A 40 10.01 -9.16 -10.01
CA LEU A 40 10.90 -8.12 -10.50
C LEU A 40 11.80 -7.62 -9.36
N LYS A 41 11.19 -7.25 -8.23
CA LYS A 41 11.90 -6.66 -7.09
C LYS A 41 11.30 -7.12 -5.78
N ALA A 42 12.16 -7.34 -4.79
CA ALA A 42 11.78 -7.63 -3.42
C ALA A 42 12.52 -6.68 -2.48
N ARG A 43 11.81 -6.09 -1.51
CA ARG A 43 12.42 -5.18 -0.53
C ARG A 43 11.75 -5.29 0.83
N VAL A 44 12.55 -5.30 1.89
CA VAL A 44 12.05 -5.15 3.26
C VAL A 44 11.96 -3.66 3.60
N ILE A 45 10.76 -3.19 3.93
CA ILE A 45 10.51 -1.82 4.37
C ILE A 45 9.92 -1.87 5.77
N ARG A 46 10.68 -1.38 6.77
CA ARG A 46 10.29 -1.39 8.20
C ARG A 46 9.74 -2.75 8.66
N GLY A 47 10.45 -3.83 8.31
CA GLY A 47 10.09 -5.20 8.71
C GLY A 47 8.87 -5.79 8.00
N THR A 48 8.52 -5.27 6.82
CA THR A 48 7.48 -5.84 5.95
C THR A 48 8.07 -6.10 4.57
N HIS A 49 7.87 -7.29 4.00
CA HIS A 49 8.30 -7.56 2.64
C HIS A 49 7.30 -6.98 1.64
N PHE A 50 7.85 -6.23 0.70
CA PHE A 50 7.17 -5.74 -0.49
C PHE A 50 7.76 -6.44 -1.71
N LEU A 51 6.87 -6.88 -2.59
CA LEU A 51 7.19 -7.59 -3.82
C LEU A 51 6.58 -6.83 -5.00
N SER A 52 7.33 -6.73 -6.09
CA SER A 52 6.82 -6.25 -7.37
C SER A 52 7.02 -7.31 -8.44
N TYR A 53 6.08 -7.37 -9.37
CA TYR A 53 6.02 -8.37 -10.44
C TYR A 53 5.76 -7.69 -11.77
N VAL A 54 6.19 -8.32 -12.85
CA VAL A 54 5.94 -7.84 -14.21
C VAL A 54 4.54 -8.27 -14.66
N ASN A 55 3.67 -7.33 -15.05
CA ASN A 55 2.31 -7.63 -15.54
C ASN A 55 2.27 -7.90 -17.06
N GLU A 56 2.94 -8.96 -17.51
CA GLU A 56 2.89 -9.34 -18.92
C GLU A 56 1.64 -10.14 -19.28
N THR A 57 1.09 -9.88 -20.47
CA THR A 57 -0.13 -10.52 -21.00
C THR A 57 -0.07 -12.05 -20.98
N GLN A 58 1.13 -12.63 -21.17
CA GLN A 58 1.35 -14.08 -21.17
C GLN A 58 1.12 -14.74 -19.79
N PHE A 59 1.21 -13.97 -18.70
CA PHE A 59 0.96 -14.46 -17.35
C PHE A 59 -0.48 -14.16 -16.88
N ARG A 60 -1.25 -13.34 -17.63
CA ARG A 60 -2.65 -13.00 -17.29
C ARG A 60 -3.59 -14.19 -17.43
N SER A 61 -3.31 -15.10 -18.36
CA SER A 61 -4.09 -16.35 -18.54
C SER A 61 -3.96 -17.34 -17.37
N LEU A 62 -2.98 -17.14 -16.49
CA LEU A 62 -2.75 -18.00 -15.32
C LEU A 62 -3.66 -17.66 -14.13
N MET A 63 -4.49 -16.61 -14.23
CA MET A 63 -5.32 -16.13 -13.12
C MET A 63 -6.75 -15.79 -13.61
N SER A 64 -7.74 -16.58 -13.17
CA SER A 64 -9.16 -16.40 -13.52
C SER A 64 -9.95 -15.52 -12.53
N THR A 65 -9.29 -14.87 -11.57
CA THR A 65 -9.91 -14.28 -10.37
C THR A 65 -9.60 -12.81 -10.11
N PHE A 66 -8.81 -12.14 -10.96
CA PHE A 66 -8.59 -10.70 -10.78
C PHE A 66 -9.70 -9.87 -11.45
N PRO A 67 -10.08 -8.72 -10.86
CA PRO A 67 -10.90 -7.74 -11.54
C PRO A 67 -10.18 -7.28 -12.82
N ASP A 68 -10.92 -7.13 -13.91
CA ASP A 68 -10.42 -6.67 -15.22
C ASP A 68 -9.67 -5.31 -15.14
N GLU A 69 -9.81 -4.58 -14.04
CA GLU A 69 -9.19 -3.28 -13.79
C GLU A 69 -7.66 -3.35 -13.60
N LEU A 70 -7.14 -4.44 -13.01
CA LEU A 70 -5.69 -4.65 -12.81
C LEU A 70 -4.94 -5.04 -14.10
N VAL A 71 -5.66 -5.18 -15.21
CA VAL A 71 -5.15 -5.51 -16.55
C VAL A 71 -4.42 -4.31 -17.17
N THR A 72 -4.57 -3.11 -16.62
CA THR A 72 -4.03 -1.88 -17.21
C THR A 72 -2.67 -1.44 -16.64
N THR A 73 -2.33 -1.83 -15.41
CA THR A 73 -1.04 -1.46 -14.81
C THR A 73 0.11 -2.30 -15.36
N PRO A 74 1.27 -1.72 -15.70
CA PRO A 74 2.42 -2.49 -16.20
C PRO A 74 3.12 -3.30 -15.09
N LEU A 75 2.89 -2.97 -13.82
CA LEU A 75 3.49 -3.64 -12.66
C LEU A 75 2.43 -4.05 -11.64
N LEU A 76 2.68 -5.17 -10.97
CA LEU A 76 1.88 -5.62 -9.84
C LEU A 76 2.68 -5.42 -8.56
N PHE A 77 2.01 -4.99 -7.50
CA PHE A 77 2.61 -4.73 -6.20
C PHE A 77 1.90 -5.51 -5.12
N TYR A 78 2.67 -6.07 -4.20
CA TYR A 78 2.17 -6.86 -3.08
C TYR A 78 2.94 -6.57 -1.81
N SER A 79 2.24 -6.65 -0.68
CA SER A 79 2.80 -6.62 0.67
C SER A 79 2.31 -7.84 1.42
N GLU A 80 3.22 -8.51 2.14
CA GLU A 80 2.88 -9.63 3.02
C GLU A 80 1.94 -9.23 4.16
N LYS A 81 1.95 -7.95 4.57
CA LYS A 81 1.00 -7.47 5.56
C LYS A 81 -0.28 -6.96 4.89
N ASN A 82 -1.41 -7.54 5.29
CA ASN A 82 -2.75 -7.17 4.82
C ASN A 82 -3.02 -5.66 4.94
N ARG A 83 -2.52 -5.03 6.01
CA ARG A 83 -2.70 -3.58 6.22
C ARG A 83 -2.16 -2.71 5.07
N PHE A 84 -1.19 -3.14 4.28
CA PHE A 84 -0.66 -2.34 3.16
C PHE A 84 -1.15 -2.82 1.79
N GLN A 85 -1.91 -3.92 1.73
CA GLN A 85 -2.49 -4.40 0.47
C GLN A 85 -3.42 -3.35 -0.16
N ALA A 86 -4.11 -2.54 0.64
CA ALA A 86 -4.95 -1.45 0.13
C ALA A 86 -4.12 -0.36 -0.58
N ILE A 87 -2.97 0.04 -0.02
CA ILE A 87 -2.04 0.98 -0.67
C ILE A 87 -1.50 0.36 -1.96
N CYS A 88 -1.06 -0.90 -1.93
CA CYS A 88 -0.62 -1.60 -3.15
C CYS A 88 -1.72 -1.64 -4.21
N ARG A 89 -2.98 -1.84 -3.81
CA ARG A 89 -4.13 -1.84 -4.72
C ARG A 89 -4.37 -0.46 -5.34
N SER A 90 -4.40 0.62 -4.56
CA SER A 90 -4.54 1.97 -5.14
C SER A 90 -3.34 2.34 -6.02
N LEU A 91 -2.12 1.91 -5.68
CA LEU A 91 -0.95 2.08 -6.56
C LEU A 91 -1.10 1.39 -7.91
N MET A 92 -1.76 0.23 -7.95
CA MET A 92 -2.02 -0.52 -9.18
C MET A 92 -3.23 -0.01 -9.96
N LEU A 93 -4.20 0.61 -9.29
CA LEU A 93 -5.45 1.08 -9.89
C LEU A 93 -5.41 2.60 -10.05
N ASP A 94 -5.79 3.31 -8.99
CA ASP A 94 -6.11 4.74 -9.00
C ASP A 94 -4.87 5.62 -9.21
N TRP A 95 -3.78 5.34 -8.49
CA TRP A 95 -2.61 6.21 -8.46
C TRP A 95 -1.64 5.93 -9.60
N SER A 96 -1.76 4.80 -10.29
CA SER A 96 -0.78 4.41 -11.32
C SER A 96 -0.61 5.48 -12.41
N GLN A 97 -1.69 6.17 -12.79
CA GLN A 97 -1.66 7.19 -13.84
C GLN A 97 -1.28 8.58 -13.30
N GLU A 98 -1.53 8.83 -12.01
CA GLU A 98 -1.38 10.13 -11.37
C GLU A 98 -0.31 10.12 -10.27
N LEU A 99 0.60 9.14 -10.29
CA LEU A 99 1.60 8.94 -9.23
C LEU A 99 2.48 10.18 -9.02
N ASP A 100 2.78 10.88 -10.11
CA ASP A 100 3.50 12.16 -10.11
C ASP A 100 2.73 13.22 -9.32
N ARG A 101 1.43 13.35 -9.60
CA ARG A 101 0.56 14.33 -8.93
C ARG A 101 0.40 14.01 -7.46
N VAL A 102 0.31 12.73 -7.09
CA VAL A 102 0.31 12.32 -5.67
C VAL A 102 1.61 12.76 -4.98
N ALA A 103 2.77 12.54 -5.61
CA ALA A 103 4.06 12.94 -5.03
C ALA A 103 4.22 14.47 -4.95
N GLU A 104 3.75 15.20 -5.95
CA GLU A 104 3.74 16.66 -5.99
C GLU A 104 2.84 17.22 -4.88
N LEU A 105 1.59 16.76 -4.77
CA LEU A 105 0.65 17.21 -3.74
C LEU A 105 1.18 16.98 -2.32
N LEU A 106 1.84 15.84 -2.08
CA LEU A 106 2.50 15.58 -0.81
C LEU A 106 3.62 16.58 -0.54
N LEU A 107 4.46 16.87 -1.55
CA LEU A 107 5.53 17.86 -1.42
C LEU A 107 5.00 19.27 -1.14
N GLU A 108 4.01 19.71 -1.91
CA GLU A 108 3.37 21.03 -1.76
C GLU A 108 2.71 21.17 -0.37
N SER A 109 2.10 20.10 0.12
CA SER A 109 1.49 20.06 1.46
C SER A 109 2.53 20.16 2.58
N GLU A 110 3.64 19.45 2.47
CA GLU A 110 4.76 19.54 3.43
C GLU A 110 5.47 20.89 3.39
N GLN A 111 5.34 21.65 2.30
CA GLN A 111 5.82 23.03 2.19
C GLN A 111 4.84 24.06 2.76
N GLY A 112 3.67 23.63 3.25
CA GLY A 112 2.66 24.48 3.87
C GLY A 112 1.57 24.99 2.93
N THR A 113 1.45 24.44 1.72
CA THR A 113 0.32 24.74 0.82
C THR A 113 -0.88 23.87 1.19
N ASP A 114 -2.08 24.45 1.19
CA ASP A 114 -3.30 23.71 1.49
C ASP A 114 -3.80 22.94 0.26
N HIS A 115 -3.55 21.63 0.27
CA HIS A 115 -4.02 20.67 -0.73
C HIS A 115 -4.87 19.56 -0.11
N GLU A 116 -5.50 19.80 1.05
CA GLU A 116 -6.22 18.76 1.78
C GLU A 116 -7.35 18.13 0.94
N MET A 117 -8.11 18.95 0.20
CA MET A 117 -9.20 18.45 -0.64
C MET A 117 -8.71 17.60 -1.82
N GLU A 118 -7.59 17.97 -2.45
CA GLU A 118 -7.03 17.18 -3.56
C GLU A 118 -6.41 15.88 -3.06
N LEU A 119 -5.70 15.89 -1.93
CA LEU A 119 -5.19 14.66 -1.34
C LEU A 119 -6.32 13.70 -0.93
N GLN A 120 -7.46 14.23 -0.47
CA GLN A 120 -8.63 13.41 -0.14
C GLN A 120 -9.20 12.64 -1.35
N THR A 121 -9.04 13.12 -2.59
CA THR A 121 -9.47 12.36 -3.78
C THR A 121 -8.64 11.08 -3.96
N PHE A 122 -7.39 11.09 -3.50
CA PHE A 122 -6.50 9.94 -3.43
C PHE A 122 -6.65 9.13 -2.14
N GLY A 123 -7.56 9.52 -1.24
CA GLY A 123 -7.72 8.92 0.07
C GLY A 123 -6.58 9.26 1.03
N LEU A 124 -5.82 10.33 0.77
CA LEU A 124 -4.65 10.73 1.56
C LEU A 124 -4.95 11.93 2.45
N GLN A 125 -4.29 11.95 3.61
CA GLN A 125 -4.22 13.12 4.49
C GLN A 125 -2.80 13.24 5.03
N VAL A 126 -2.31 14.48 5.09
CA VAL A 126 -1.02 14.80 5.69
C VAL A 126 -1.24 15.22 7.14
N ARG A 127 -0.43 14.66 8.03
CA ARG A 127 -0.31 15.04 9.44
C ARG A 127 1.15 15.25 9.77
N GLU A 128 1.40 15.91 10.90
CA GLU A 128 2.75 16.29 11.34
C GLU A 128 3.73 15.10 11.35
N ASP A 129 3.31 13.93 11.85
CA ASP A 129 4.19 12.75 12.00
C ASP A 129 3.96 11.64 10.96
N CYS A 130 2.86 11.70 10.21
CA CYS A 130 2.43 10.59 9.37
C CYS A 130 1.57 10.99 8.19
N TYR A 131 1.52 10.11 7.20
CA TYR A 131 0.48 10.11 6.18
C TYR A 131 -0.60 9.12 6.58
N ILE A 132 -1.85 9.56 6.44
CA ILE A 132 -3.02 8.72 6.66
C ILE A 132 -3.59 8.38 5.30
N TYR A 133 -3.75 7.09 5.03
CA TYR A 133 -4.47 6.61 3.86
C TYR A 133 -5.78 5.96 4.29
N GLY A 134 -6.90 6.39 3.74
CA GLY A 134 -8.23 5.85 3.99
C GLY A 134 -8.97 5.59 2.68
N TYR A 135 -9.50 4.37 2.53
CA TYR A 135 -10.37 4.01 1.42
C TYR A 135 -11.67 3.39 1.95
N ALA A 136 -12.78 3.73 1.28
CA ALA A 136 -14.14 3.43 1.74
C ALA A 136 -14.31 1.99 2.24
N GLY A 137 -14.74 1.84 3.50
CA GLY A 137 -15.00 0.54 4.12
C GLY A 137 -13.79 -0.15 4.78
N THR A 138 -12.59 0.43 4.70
CA THR A 138 -11.39 -0.11 5.36
C THR A 138 -10.91 0.78 6.52
N PRO A 139 -10.33 0.21 7.59
CA PRO A 139 -9.67 1.00 8.62
C PRO A 139 -8.54 1.85 8.04
N PRO A 140 -8.39 3.13 8.44
CA PRO A 140 -7.34 3.99 7.91
C PRO A 140 -5.95 3.46 8.29
N ILE A 141 -5.02 3.59 7.35
CA ILE A 141 -3.62 3.21 7.51
C ILE A 141 -2.84 4.44 7.92
N PHE A 142 -2.28 4.39 9.13
CA PHE A 142 -1.31 5.37 9.62
C PHE A 142 0.09 4.88 9.27
N ALA A 143 0.76 5.60 8.37
CA ALA A 143 2.14 5.32 7.98
C ALA A 143 3.02 6.51 8.33
N SER A 144 4.07 6.31 9.13
CA SER A 144 5.09 7.34 9.35
C SER A 144 5.58 7.87 8.00
N LYS A 145 5.93 9.16 7.91
CA LYS A 145 6.33 9.77 6.63
C LYS A 145 7.41 8.95 5.90
N ASP A 146 8.45 8.52 6.61
CA ASP A 146 9.53 7.67 6.04
C ASP A 146 9.03 6.31 5.50
N LEU A 147 8.08 5.66 6.15
CA LEU A 147 7.52 4.39 5.70
C LEU A 147 6.77 4.57 4.38
N PHE A 148 5.88 5.55 4.31
CA PHE A 148 5.08 5.81 3.12
C PHE A 148 5.96 6.24 1.95
N LEU A 149 6.93 7.12 2.19
CA LEU A 149 7.95 7.48 1.20
C LEU A 149 8.84 6.29 0.83
N SER A 150 9.05 5.31 1.71
CA SER A 150 9.79 4.12 1.29
C SER A 150 8.95 3.21 0.37
N ILE A 151 7.63 3.16 0.58
CA ILE A 151 6.70 2.41 -0.28
C ILE A 151 6.60 3.04 -1.68
N LEU A 152 6.35 4.36 -1.76
CA LEU A 152 6.29 5.06 -3.04
C LEU A 152 7.63 4.96 -3.81
N GLN A 153 8.76 4.97 -3.10
CA GLN A 153 10.08 4.84 -3.70
C GLN A 153 10.27 3.44 -4.25
N PHE A 154 9.82 2.41 -3.53
CA PHE A 154 9.86 1.03 -4.01
C PHE A 154 9.07 0.84 -5.32
N VAL A 155 7.94 1.51 -5.47
CA VAL A 155 7.14 1.50 -6.71
C VAL A 155 7.91 2.12 -7.86
N ALA A 156 8.43 3.33 -7.66
CA ALA A 156 9.18 4.04 -8.69
C ALA A 156 10.48 3.29 -9.06
N ASP A 157 11.22 2.79 -8.08
CA ASP A 157 12.42 1.97 -8.27
C ASP A 157 12.12 0.67 -9.03
N SER A 158 10.92 0.09 -8.86
CA SER A 158 10.51 -1.10 -9.60
C SER A 158 10.20 -0.76 -11.06
N ALA A 159 9.48 0.35 -11.30
CA ALA A 159 9.14 0.80 -12.65
C ALA A 159 10.38 1.12 -13.51
N LEU A 160 11.41 1.70 -12.90
CA LEU A 160 12.66 2.01 -13.59
C LEU A 160 13.52 0.77 -13.91
N GLU A 161 13.37 -0.31 -13.14
CA GLU A 161 14.10 -1.57 -13.36
C GLU A 161 13.42 -2.45 -14.43
N ALA A 162 12.12 -2.27 -14.63
CA ALA A 162 11.34 -3.03 -15.58
C ALA A 162 11.55 -2.58 -17.04
N LYS A 163 12.14 -3.45 -17.86
CA LYS A 163 12.40 -3.19 -19.29
C LYS A 163 11.14 -3.01 -20.14
N HIS A 164 10.01 -3.58 -19.71
CA HIS A 164 8.75 -3.63 -20.47
C HIS A 164 7.76 -2.54 -20.05
N VAL A 165 8.12 -1.72 -19.07
CA VAL A 165 7.30 -0.58 -18.66
C VAL A 165 7.36 0.53 -19.72
N PRO A 166 6.22 1.16 -20.08
CA PRO A 166 6.21 2.28 -21.02
C PRO A 166 7.13 3.42 -20.59
N SER A 167 7.85 4.02 -21.55
CA SER A 167 8.82 5.09 -21.28
C SER A 167 8.21 6.30 -20.56
N GLU A 168 6.94 6.61 -20.81
CA GLU A 168 6.23 7.69 -20.12
C GLU A 168 6.04 7.38 -18.62
N PHE A 169 5.71 6.13 -18.27
CA PHE A 169 5.60 5.74 -16.86
C PHE A 169 6.97 5.76 -16.15
N GLN A 170 8.05 5.40 -16.85
CA GLN A 170 9.42 5.53 -16.33
C GLN A 170 9.80 6.99 -16.08
N LYS A 171 9.42 7.92 -16.97
CA LYS A 171 9.62 9.37 -16.76
C LYS A 171 8.85 9.86 -15.54
N THR A 172 7.58 9.48 -15.42
CA THR A 172 6.77 9.76 -14.22
C THR A 172 7.47 9.26 -12.96
N CYS A 173 7.92 8.01 -12.93
CA CYS A 173 8.62 7.46 -11.77
C CYS A 173 9.94 8.18 -11.46
N SER A 174 10.64 8.69 -12.48
CA SER A 174 11.86 9.49 -12.27
C SER A 174 11.55 10.82 -11.58
N ARG A 175 10.47 11.51 -11.96
CA ARG A 175 10.02 12.75 -11.30
C ARG A 175 9.52 12.49 -9.89
N VAL A 176 8.77 11.41 -9.69
CA VAL A 176 8.36 10.95 -8.35
C VAL A 176 9.58 10.78 -7.44
N LEU A 177 10.65 10.11 -7.89
CA LEU A 177 11.86 9.96 -7.08
C LEU A 177 12.54 11.30 -6.72
N GLU A 178 12.44 12.30 -7.59
CA GLU A 178 12.93 13.65 -7.30
C GLU A 178 12.09 14.32 -6.20
N HIS A 179 10.75 14.32 -6.34
CA HIS A 179 9.85 14.83 -5.30
C HIS A 179 10.08 14.15 -3.95
N MET A 180 10.32 12.84 -3.95
CA MET A 180 10.57 12.06 -2.75
C MET A 180 11.91 12.38 -2.08
N ARG A 181 12.94 12.74 -2.84
CA ARG A 181 14.21 13.22 -2.28
C ARG A 181 13.97 14.52 -1.51
N ASN A 182 13.26 15.46 -2.12
CA ASN A 182 12.93 16.75 -1.51
C ASN A 182 12.05 16.57 -0.26
N LEU A 183 11.05 15.70 -0.33
CA LEU A 183 10.20 15.34 0.81
C LEU A 183 11.02 14.81 1.99
N ARG A 184 11.96 13.88 1.75
CA ARG A 184 12.81 13.34 2.82
C ARG A 184 13.69 14.41 3.46
N GLU A 185 14.17 15.39 2.69
CA GLU A 185 14.94 16.51 3.23
C GLU A 185 14.08 17.40 4.15
N ILE A 186 12.86 17.75 3.73
CA ILE A 186 11.92 18.53 4.54
C ILE A 186 11.59 17.79 5.84
N VAL A 187 11.18 16.53 5.76
CA VAL A 187 10.81 15.72 6.93
C VAL A 187 11.98 15.57 7.91
N LYS A 188 13.21 15.46 7.39
CA LYS A 188 14.41 15.40 8.23
C LYS A 188 14.62 16.72 8.98
N LEU A 189 14.53 17.86 8.28
CA LEU A 189 14.68 19.18 8.88
C LEU A 189 13.62 19.47 9.95
N GLU A 190 12.38 19.00 9.77
CA GLU A 190 11.33 19.12 10.79
C GLU A 190 11.63 18.28 12.02
N SER A 191 12.09 17.03 11.84
CA SER A 191 12.44 16.16 12.97
C SER A 191 13.58 16.73 13.82
N GLU A 192 14.52 17.45 13.21
CA GLU A 192 15.64 18.12 13.89
C GLU A 192 15.22 19.41 14.64
N LYS A 193 14.09 20.03 14.29
CA LYS A 193 13.54 21.20 15.00
C LYS A 193 12.72 20.83 16.24
N SER A 194 12.19 19.61 16.27
CA SER A 194 11.36 19.10 17.37
C SER A 194 12.15 18.36 18.46
N THR A 195 13.49 18.31 18.36
CA THR A 195 14.42 17.74 19.35
C THR A 195 15.18 18.82 20.11
#